data_AF-A0A9Q1G539-F1
#
_entry.id   AF-A0A9Q1G539-F1
#
_cell.length_a   1.000
_cell.length_b   1.000
_cell.length_c   1.000
_cell.angle_alpha   90.00
_cell.angle_beta   90.00
_cell.angle_gamma   90.00
#
_symmetry.space_group_name_H-M   'P 1'
#
loop_
_entity.id
_entity.type
_entity.pdbx_description
1 polymer ?
#
loop_
_entity_poly.entity_id
_entity_poly.type
_entity_poly.pdbx_seq_one_letter_code
_entity_poly.pdbx_strand_id
1 'polypeptide(L)'
;MGETEKWDIGFKDTLIQLINNQRALQDKLTDLEGRSRRNNIRIYGVPESAEGTSMHHYVEDLIKTELVVVRFLRFTTKENVLHAAWKKNVHVQGKRVYFDHDYAEEVQRKRKEYTPIKKVLKENKIRFQTPLTRMRVHFDSGTVTYKNAPDAAVDLAKRGFPVGTIHANKIVGNTEETLTRLLPWSTAGGAPRAPNRPASRVAEVREKLRGFQRMDRDGATDIG
;
A
#
# COMPACT_ATOMS: atom_id res chain seq x y z
N MET A 1 28.82 30.53 1.61
CA MET A 1 27.94 29.77 2.51
C MET A 1 26.46 29.90 2.13
N GLY A 2 25.94 31.09 1.78
CA GLY A 2 24.51 31.26 1.45
C GLY A 2 23.97 30.60 0.17
N GLU A 3 24.79 30.37 -0.86
CA GLU A 3 24.32 29.68 -2.08
C GLU A 3 24.12 28.17 -1.85
N THR A 4 25.04 27.51 -1.16
CA THR A 4 24.98 26.07 -0.92
C THR A 4 23.81 25.67 -0.01
N GLU A 5 23.45 26.49 0.98
CA GLU A 5 22.26 26.28 1.81
C GLU A 5 20.96 26.51 1.03
N LYS A 6 20.91 27.51 0.14
CA LYS A 6 19.75 27.76 -0.72
C LYS A 6 19.48 26.61 -1.69
N TRP A 7 20.53 26.01 -2.24
CA TRP A 7 20.44 24.81 -3.10
C TRP A 7 19.98 23.57 -2.33
N ASP A 8 20.44 23.39 -1.09
CA ASP A 8 20.01 22.27 -0.22
C ASP A 8 18.53 22.36 0.16
N ILE A 9 18.04 23.57 0.46
CA ILE A 9 16.61 23.81 0.77
C ILE A 9 15.74 23.55 -0.47
N GLY A 10 16.10 24.10 -1.63
CA GLY A 10 15.34 23.88 -2.87
C GLY A 10 15.29 22.40 -3.29
N PHE A 11 16.36 21.64 -3.05
CA PHE A 11 16.38 20.21 -3.31
C PHE A 11 15.49 19.41 -2.33
N LYS A 12 15.50 19.75 -1.04
CA LYS A 12 14.60 19.14 -0.06
C LYS A 12 13.14 19.42 -0.38
N ASP A 13 12.80 20.65 -0.74
CA ASP A 13 11.43 21.02 -1.11
C ASP A 13 10.95 20.25 -2.35
N THR A 14 11.79 20.13 -3.38
CA THR A 14 11.44 19.34 -4.58
C THR A 14 11.28 17.86 -4.28
N LEU A 15 12.11 17.28 -3.41
CA LEU A 15 11.95 15.90 -2.95
C LEU A 15 10.65 15.69 -2.18
N ILE A 16 10.33 16.59 -1.25
CA ILE A 16 9.08 16.55 -0.47
C ILE A 16 7.88 16.63 -1.42
N GLN A 17 7.92 17.56 -2.39
CA GLN A 17 6.89 17.69 -3.41
C GLN A 17 6.75 16.41 -4.25
N LEU A 18 7.85 15.82 -4.69
CA LEU A 18 7.85 14.58 -5.47
C LEU A 18 7.20 13.43 -4.70
N ILE A 19 7.52 13.29 -3.42
CA ILE A 19 6.97 12.24 -2.55
C ILE A 19 5.48 12.44 -2.30
N ASN A 20 5.06 13.69 -2.07
CA ASN A 20 3.65 14.02 -1.93
C ASN A 20 2.88 13.73 -3.22
N ASN A 21 3.46 14.06 -4.38
CA ASN A 21 2.87 13.75 -5.67
C ASN A 21 2.76 12.24 -5.90
N GLN A 22 3.81 11.48 -5.58
CA GLN A 22 3.79 10.02 -5.67
C GLN A 22 2.69 9.42 -4.79
N ARG A 23 2.53 9.90 -3.56
CA ARG A 23 1.44 9.46 -2.66
C ARG A 23 0.07 9.79 -3.24
N ALA A 24 -0.12 11.01 -3.73
CA ALA A 24 -1.38 11.43 -4.34
C ALA A 24 -1.73 10.59 -5.59
N LEU A 25 -0.75 10.23 -6.40
CA LEU A 25 -0.94 9.34 -7.55
C LEU A 25 -1.31 7.92 -7.12
N GLN A 26 -0.65 7.37 -6.10
CA GLN A 26 -0.99 6.06 -5.54
C GLN A 26 -2.42 6.02 -4.97
N ASP A 27 -2.84 7.08 -4.29
CA ASP A 27 -4.21 7.20 -3.76
C ASP A 27 -5.23 7.26 -4.90
N LYS A 28 -4.95 8.04 -5.97
CA LYS A 28 -5.81 8.10 -7.16
C LYS A 28 -5.92 6.75 -7.87
N LEU A 29 -4.80 6.04 -8.04
CA LEU A 29 -4.79 4.71 -8.65
C LEU A 29 -5.65 3.73 -7.84
N THR A 30 -5.47 3.72 -6.52
CA THR A 30 -6.25 2.87 -5.61
C THR A 30 -7.75 3.17 -5.67
N ASP A 31 -8.13 4.44 -5.76
CA ASP A 31 -9.52 4.88 -5.87
C ASP A 31 -10.15 4.46 -7.21
N LEU A 32 -9.44 4.63 -8.32
CA LEU A 32 -9.89 4.17 -9.64
C LEU A 32 -10.06 2.66 -9.70
N GLU A 33 -9.08 1.91 -9.17
CA GLU A 33 -9.16 0.46 -9.07
C GLU A 33 -10.35 0.03 -8.20
N GLY A 34 -10.54 0.68 -7.05
CA GLY A 34 -11.67 0.44 -6.17
C GLY A 34 -13.02 0.68 -6.85
N ARG A 35 -13.16 1.74 -7.66
CA ARG A 35 -14.38 2.01 -8.44
C ARG A 35 -14.63 0.95 -9.50
N SER A 36 -13.58 0.52 -10.20
CA SER A 36 -13.65 -0.53 -11.23
C SER A 36 -14.14 -1.86 -10.64
N ARG A 37 -13.59 -2.25 -9.48
CA ARG A 37 -13.92 -3.51 -8.79
C ARG A 37 -15.15 -3.43 -7.89
N ARG A 38 -15.75 -2.24 -7.68
CA ARG A 38 -16.85 -2.04 -6.70
C ARG A 38 -18.03 -3.00 -6.90
N ASN A 39 -18.36 -3.30 -8.15
CA ASN A 39 -19.48 -4.18 -8.50
C ASN A 39 -19.10 -5.66 -8.60
N ASN A 40 -17.86 -6.01 -8.28
CA ASN A 40 -17.38 -7.38 -8.29
C ASN A 40 -17.60 -8.05 -6.92
N ILE A 41 -17.90 -9.35 -6.95
CA ILE A 41 -17.85 -10.28 -5.82
C ILE A 41 -16.80 -11.33 -6.15
N ARG A 42 -15.94 -11.63 -5.19
CA ARG A 42 -15.01 -12.76 -5.22
C ARG A 42 -15.66 -13.95 -4.51
N ILE A 43 -15.75 -15.08 -5.20
CA ILE A 43 -16.31 -16.33 -4.69
C ILE A 43 -15.17 -17.36 -4.68
N TYR A 44 -15.02 -18.08 -3.57
CA TYR A 44 -13.94 -19.07 -3.39
C TYR A 44 -14.39 -20.27 -2.57
N GLY A 45 -13.69 -21.40 -2.74
CA GLY A 45 -14.02 -22.67 -2.10
C GLY A 45 -15.11 -23.46 -2.84
N VAL A 46 -15.30 -23.19 -4.14
CA VAL A 46 -16.27 -23.91 -4.98
C VAL A 46 -15.65 -25.25 -5.38
N PRO A 47 -16.19 -26.41 -4.97
CA PRO A 47 -15.64 -27.70 -5.39
C PRO A 47 -15.73 -27.87 -6.90
N GLU A 48 -14.61 -28.17 -7.53
CA GLU A 48 -14.58 -28.73 -8.89
C GLU A 48 -14.92 -30.23 -8.83
N SER A 49 -15.61 -30.71 -9.85
CA SER A 49 -15.87 -32.14 -10.02
C SER A 49 -14.54 -32.85 -10.35
N ALA A 50 -14.39 -34.09 -9.87
CA ALA A 50 -13.13 -34.82 -9.93
C ALA A 50 -12.69 -35.16 -11.37
N GLU A 51 -11.75 -34.39 -11.94
CA GLU A 51 -11.02 -34.76 -13.14
C GLU A 51 -9.54 -34.34 -13.06
N GLY A 52 -8.62 -35.30 -12.87
CA GLY A 52 -7.28 -35.23 -13.48
C GLY A 52 -6.03 -35.20 -12.58
N THR A 53 -5.10 -36.13 -12.85
CA THR A 53 -3.78 -36.36 -12.20
C THR A 53 -2.67 -35.39 -12.67
N SER A 54 -2.99 -34.31 -13.38
CA SER A 54 -1.99 -33.42 -14.02
C SER A 54 -1.79 -32.12 -13.24
N MET A 55 -0.55 -31.61 -13.18
CA MET A 55 -0.24 -30.30 -12.58
C MET A 55 -0.99 -29.15 -13.29
N HIS A 56 -1.29 -29.31 -14.58
CA HIS A 56 -2.15 -28.37 -15.31
C HIS A 56 -3.56 -28.32 -14.70
N HIS A 57 -4.14 -29.49 -14.38
CA HIS A 57 -5.42 -29.58 -13.67
C HIS A 57 -5.32 -28.99 -12.26
N TYR A 58 -4.23 -29.20 -11.53
CA TYR A 58 -4.06 -28.55 -10.23
C TYR A 58 -4.01 -27.02 -10.33
N VAL A 59 -3.32 -26.45 -11.33
CA VAL A 59 -3.25 -25.00 -11.54
C VAL A 59 -4.59 -24.45 -12.06
N GLU A 60 -5.28 -25.21 -12.91
CA GLU A 60 -6.59 -24.88 -13.44
C GLU A 60 -7.66 -24.92 -12.34
N ASP A 61 -7.68 -25.96 -11.52
CA ASP A 61 -8.47 -26.08 -10.30
C ASP A 61 -8.10 -24.96 -9.33
N LEU A 62 -6.81 -24.66 -9.12
CA LEU A 62 -6.40 -23.56 -8.25
C LEU A 62 -6.94 -22.22 -8.76
N ILE A 63 -6.97 -21.98 -10.07
CA ILE A 63 -7.48 -20.73 -10.64
C ILE A 63 -9.01 -20.68 -10.61
N LYS A 64 -9.70 -21.80 -10.87
CA LYS A 64 -11.18 -21.88 -10.93
C LYS A 64 -11.86 -22.08 -9.58
N THR A 65 -11.30 -22.92 -8.72
CA THR A 65 -11.81 -23.29 -7.38
C THR A 65 -11.57 -22.17 -6.36
N GLU A 66 -10.45 -21.46 -6.47
CA GLU A 66 -10.08 -20.41 -5.51
C GLU A 66 -10.66 -19.04 -5.84
N LEU A 67 -11.05 -18.76 -7.10
CA LEU A 67 -11.23 -17.36 -7.54
C LEU A 67 -12.23 -17.15 -8.69
N VAL A 68 -13.52 -17.25 -8.41
CA VAL A 68 -14.55 -16.75 -9.33
C VAL A 68 -14.86 -15.28 -9.02
N VAL A 69 -14.59 -14.37 -9.95
CA VAL A 69 -14.99 -12.97 -9.84
C VAL A 69 -16.27 -12.73 -10.66
N VAL A 70 -17.37 -12.44 -9.96
CA VAL A 70 -18.67 -12.14 -10.58
C VAL A 70 -18.92 -10.64 -10.57
N ARG A 71 -19.07 -10.03 -11.74
CA ARG A 71 -19.40 -8.61 -11.89
C ARG A 71 -20.90 -8.41 -12.03
N PHE A 72 -21.47 -7.59 -11.17
CA PHE A 72 -22.89 -7.22 -11.20
C PHE A 72 -23.09 -5.92 -11.97
N LEU A 73 -24.22 -5.80 -12.68
CA LEU A 73 -24.58 -4.55 -13.35
C LEU A 73 -24.93 -3.44 -12.35
N ARG A 74 -25.68 -3.79 -11.29
CA ARG A 74 -26.15 -2.85 -10.26
C ARG A 74 -25.49 -3.14 -8.92
N PHE A 75 -24.98 -2.09 -8.27
CA PHE A 75 -24.37 -2.16 -6.94
C PHE A 75 -25.34 -2.70 -5.88
N THR A 76 -26.62 -2.32 -5.94
CA THR A 76 -27.65 -2.77 -4.99
C THR A 76 -27.89 -4.27 -5.07
N THR A 77 -27.98 -4.83 -6.29
CA THR A 77 -28.12 -6.28 -6.50
C THR A 77 -26.92 -7.03 -5.93
N LYS A 78 -25.71 -6.53 -6.19
CA LYS A 78 -24.47 -7.08 -5.64
C LYS A 78 -24.51 -7.14 -4.11
N GLU A 79 -24.84 -6.02 -3.47
CA GLU A 79 -24.88 -5.94 -2.01
C GLU A 79 -25.96 -6.87 -1.46
N ASN A 80 -27.14 -6.97 -2.07
CA ASN A 80 -28.17 -7.90 -1.62
C ASN A 80 -27.70 -9.36 -1.66
N VAL A 81 -26.97 -9.76 -2.72
CA VAL A 81 -26.38 -11.10 -2.83
C VAL A 81 -25.34 -11.33 -1.73
N LEU A 82 -24.43 -10.39 -1.49
CA LEU A 82 -23.45 -10.48 -0.40
C LEU A 82 -24.12 -10.60 0.98
N HIS A 83 -25.13 -9.76 1.25
CA HIS A 83 -25.85 -9.79 2.52
C HIS A 83 -26.59 -11.12 2.72
N ALA A 84 -27.18 -11.68 1.65
CA ALA A 84 -27.81 -13.00 1.70
C ALA A 84 -26.78 -14.11 1.99
N ALA A 85 -25.63 -14.07 1.31
CA ALA A 85 -24.55 -15.05 1.48
C ALA A 85 -23.87 -14.96 2.86
N TRP A 86 -23.79 -13.78 3.47
CA TRP A 86 -23.24 -13.62 4.83
C TRP A 86 -24.22 -13.98 5.94
N LYS A 87 -25.53 -13.94 5.67
CA LYS A 87 -26.56 -14.30 6.65
C LYS A 87 -26.65 -15.82 6.88
N LYS A 88 -26.34 -16.62 5.86
CA LYS A 88 -26.42 -18.09 5.91
C LYS A 88 -25.20 -18.71 5.25
N ASN A 89 -24.60 -19.72 5.88
CA ASN A 89 -23.49 -20.44 5.26
C ASN A 89 -23.95 -21.11 3.96
N VAL A 90 -23.36 -20.70 2.84
CA VAL A 90 -23.61 -21.28 1.53
C VAL A 90 -22.73 -22.51 1.36
N HIS A 91 -23.33 -23.63 0.98
CA HIS A 91 -22.62 -24.87 0.68
C HIS A 91 -22.93 -25.31 -0.75
N VAL A 92 -21.89 -25.74 -1.47
CA VAL A 92 -21.98 -26.33 -2.81
C VAL A 92 -21.34 -27.70 -2.71
N GLN A 93 -22.06 -28.76 -3.11
CA GLN A 93 -21.61 -30.15 -2.98
C GLN A 93 -21.08 -30.52 -1.57
N GLY A 94 -21.74 -30.00 -0.52
CA GLY A 94 -21.33 -30.22 0.87
C GLY A 94 -20.10 -29.42 1.35
N LYS A 95 -19.38 -28.72 0.45
CA LYS A 95 -18.28 -27.82 0.83
C LYS A 95 -18.77 -26.39 1.01
N ARG A 96 -18.21 -25.67 1.97
CA ARG A 96 -18.57 -24.28 2.25
C ARG A 96 -17.94 -23.34 1.22
N VAL A 97 -18.77 -22.49 0.62
CA VAL A 97 -18.36 -21.45 -0.32
C VAL A 97 -18.40 -20.10 0.36
N TYR A 98 -17.39 -19.29 0.08
CA TYR A 98 -17.24 -17.95 0.65
C TYR A 98 -17.47 -16.88 -0.41
N PHE A 99 -18.09 -15.79 0.01
CA PHE A 99 -18.39 -14.63 -0.82
C PHE A 99 -17.76 -13.41 -0.17
N ASP A 100 -16.91 -12.68 -0.89
CA ASP A 100 -16.25 -11.47 -0.40
C ASP A 100 -16.29 -10.36 -1.45
N HIS A 101 -16.08 -9.12 -1.03
CA HIS A 101 -15.82 -8.02 -1.98
C HIS A 101 -14.46 -8.24 -2.67
N ASP A 102 -14.39 -7.98 -3.97
CA ASP A 102 -13.13 -7.87 -4.72
C ASP A 102 -12.48 -6.50 -4.46
N TYR A 103 -11.76 -6.38 -3.34
CA TYR A 103 -11.04 -5.16 -2.99
C TYR A 103 -9.74 -5.05 -3.78
N ALA A 104 -9.37 -3.81 -4.14
CA ALA A 104 -8.02 -3.47 -4.59
C ALA A 104 -6.95 -3.93 -3.58
N GLU A 105 -5.75 -4.23 -4.06
CA GLU A 105 -4.68 -4.81 -3.23
C GLU A 105 -4.34 -3.94 -2.03
N GLU A 106 -4.23 -2.62 -2.24
CA GLU A 106 -3.94 -1.67 -1.19
C GLU A 106 -5.02 -1.65 -0.09
N VAL A 107 -6.28 -1.81 -0.48
CA VAL A 107 -7.41 -1.90 0.45
C VAL A 107 -7.34 -3.22 1.22
N GLN A 108 -7.01 -4.34 0.56
CA GLN A 108 -6.81 -5.62 1.23
C GLN A 108 -5.67 -5.57 2.24
N ARG A 109 -4.55 -4.93 1.89
CA ARG A 109 -3.40 -4.72 2.76
C ARG A 109 -3.80 -3.97 4.03
N LYS A 110 -4.43 -2.80 3.89
CA LYS A 110 -4.95 -2.01 5.02
C LYS A 110 -5.95 -2.81 5.87
N ARG A 111 -6.79 -3.64 5.25
CA ARG A 111 -7.74 -4.52 5.99
C ARG A 111 -7.04 -5.64 6.77
N LYS A 112 -5.92 -6.17 6.27
CA LYS A 112 -5.11 -7.19 6.94
C LYS A 112 -4.43 -6.63 8.19
N GLU A 113 -4.06 -5.35 8.21
CA GLU A 113 -3.47 -4.70 9.39
C GLU A 113 -4.43 -4.71 10.60
N TYR A 114 -5.74 -4.75 10.38
CA TYR A 114 -6.71 -4.89 11.46
C TYR A 114 -6.88 -6.32 11.98
N THR A 115 -6.22 -7.33 11.41
CA THR A 115 -6.34 -8.74 11.86
C THR A 115 -6.07 -8.93 13.37
N PRO A 116 -4.96 -8.41 13.94
CA PRO A 116 -4.73 -8.50 15.39
C PRO A 116 -5.83 -7.79 16.20
N ILE A 117 -6.30 -6.62 15.73
CA ILE A 117 -7.40 -5.89 16.37
C ILE A 117 -8.69 -6.72 16.37
N LYS A 118 -9.04 -7.32 15.23
CA LYS A 118 -10.23 -8.17 15.10
C LYS A 118 -10.18 -9.37 16.03
N LYS A 119 -8.99 -9.94 16.28
CA LYS A 119 -8.81 -11.05 17.22
C LYS A 119 -9.19 -10.62 18.64
N VAL A 120 -8.60 -9.52 19.11
CA VAL A 120 -8.90 -8.96 20.44
C VAL A 120 -10.37 -8.57 20.58
N LEU A 121 -10.96 -7.92 19.56
CA LEU A 121 -12.37 -7.54 19.59
C LEU A 121 -13.30 -8.76 19.63
N LYS A 122 -12.97 -9.86 18.93
CA LYS A 122 -13.74 -11.11 18.97
C LYS A 122 -13.63 -11.79 20.34
N GLU A 123 -12.44 -11.85 20.91
CA GLU A 123 -12.20 -12.43 22.24
C GLU A 123 -13.02 -11.69 23.31
N ASN A 124 -13.09 -10.36 23.21
CA ASN A 124 -13.86 -9.51 24.11
C ASN A 124 -15.34 -9.37 23.72
N LYS A 125 -15.82 -10.12 22.71
CA LYS A 125 -17.21 -10.11 22.21
C LYS A 125 -17.73 -8.71 21.81
N ILE A 126 -16.84 -7.81 21.41
CA ILE A 126 -17.18 -6.46 20.97
C ILE A 126 -17.63 -6.48 19.52
N ARG A 127 -18.75 -5.83 19.21
CA ARG A 127 -19.26 -5.73 17.84
C ARG A 127 -18.42 -4.74 17.05
N PHE A 128 -18.01 -5.14 15.85
CA PHE A 128 -17.28 -4.26 14.93
C PHE A 128 -17.70 -4.49 13.48
N GLN A 129 -17.44 -3.49 12.65
CA GLN A 129 -17.61 -3.50 11.20
C GLN A 129 -16.34 -2.97 10.57
N THR A 130 -15.98 -3.46 9.38
CA THR A 130 -14.85 -2.90 8.62
C THR A 130 -15.34 -2.36 7.26
N PRO A 131 -15.97 -1.18 7.20
CA PRO A 131 -16.34 -0.54 5.95
C PRO A 131 -15.08 -0.12 5.18
N LEU A 132 -14.87 -0.69 3.99
CA LEU A 132 -13.72 -0.40 3.12
C LEU A 132 -12.37 -0.53 3.87
N THR A 133 -11.70 0.58 4.19
CA THR A 133 -10.41 0.64 4.90
C THR A 133 -10.54 1.10 6.36
N ARG A 134 -11.74 1.48 6.80
CA ARG A 134 -12.00 2.00 8.15
C ARG A 134 -12.50 0.87 9.05
N MET A 135 -12.21 0.97 10.34
CA MET A 135 -12.76 0.06 11.35
C MET A 135 -13.74 0.83 12.23
N ARG A 136 -14.96 0.33 12.33
CA ARG A 136 -16.00 0.84 13.22
C ARG A 136 -16.18 -0.14 14.36
N VAL A 137 -16.01 0.33 15.59
CA VAL A 137 -16.15 -0.48 16.80
C VAL A 137 -17.28 0.09 17.64
N HIS A 138 -18.16 -0.78 18.11
CA HIS A 138 -19.31 -0.43 18.94
C HIS A 138 -18.99 -0.76 20.40
N PHE A 139 -18.51 0.24 21.13
CA PHE A 139 -18.30 0.13 22.58
C PHE A 139 -19.58 0.49 23.34
N ASP A 140 -19.61 0.20 24.63
CA ASP A 140 -20.70 0.61 25.52
C ASP A 140 -20.79 2.13 25.63
N SER A 141 -19.65 2.85 25.51
CA SER A 141 -19.59 4.31 25.48
C SER A 141 -20.05 4.93 24.16
N GLY A 142 -20.38 4.12 23.16
CA GLY A 142 -20.74 4.57 21.82
C GLY A 142 -19.87 4.00 20.70
N THR A 143 -20.18 4.42 19.47
CA THR A 143 -19.53 3.89 18.26
C THR A 143 -18.36 4.77 17.84
N VAL A 144 -17.17 4.20 17.72
CA VAL A 144 -15.95 4.89 17.26
C VAL A 144 -15.56 4.35 15.89
N THR A 145 -15.16 5.24 14.96
CA THR A 145 -14.68 4.84 13.63
C THR A 145 -13.24 5.31 13.41
N TYR A 146 -12.32 4.34 13.35
CA TYR A 146 -10.90 4.56 13.11
C TYR A 146 -10.58 4.64 11.61
N LYS A 147 -9.62 5.50 11.27
CA LYS A 147 -9.16 5.69 9.88
C LYS A 147 -8.10 4.66 9.49
N ASN A 148 -7.25 4.25 10.44
CA ASN A 148 -6.15 3.32 10.24
C ASN A 148 -6.04 2.34 11.42
N ALA A 149 -5.24 1.28 11.24
CA ALA A 149 -5.02 0.28 12.28
C ALA A 149 -4.19 0.80 13.47
N PRO A 150 -3.13 1.61 13.30
CA PRO A 150 -2.36 2.14 14.43
C PRO A 150 -3.19 2.98 15.41
N ASP A 151 -4.02 3.90 14.91
CA ASP A 151 -4.89 4.74 15.75
C ASP A 151 -5.87 3.88 16.55
N ALA A 152 -6.42 2.84 15.92
CA ALA A 152 -7.29 1.89 16.59
C ALA A 152 -6.57 1.11 17.69
N ALA A 153 -5.32 0.69 17.44
CA ALA A 153 -4.52 -0.04 18.43
C ALA A 153 -4.20 0.81 19.65
N VAL A 154 -3.82 2.09 19.45
CA VAL A 154 -3.52 3.01 20.54
C VAL A 154 -4.76 3.27 21.40
N ASP A 155 -5.91 3.51 20.78
CA ASP A 155 -7.16 3.75 21.52
C ASP A 155 -7.64 2.49 22.25
N LEU A 156 -7.52 1.31 21.62
CA LEU A 156 -7.86 0.03 22.27
C LEU A 156 -6.95 -0.26 23.47
N ALA A 157 -5.64 -0.02 23.34
CA ALA A 157 -4.70 -0.18 24.44
C ALA A 157 -5.05 0.74 25.63
N LYS A 158 -5.42 2.01 25.36
CA LYS A 158 -5.90 2.93 26.39
C LYS A 158 -7.19 2.47 27.08
N ARG A 159 -8.05 1.75 26.35
CA ARG A 159 -9.32 1.19 26.86
C ARG A 159 -9.14 -0.16 27.57
N GLY A 160 -7.90 -0.63 27.76
CA GLY A 160 -7.61 -1.89 28.45
C GLY A 160 -7.58 -3.13 27.55
N PHE A 161 -7.60 -2.94 26.23
CA PHE A 161 -7.51 -4.02 25.23
C PHE A 161 -6.15 -3.97 24.54
N PRO A 162 -5.09 -4.61 25.08
CA PRO A 162 -3.78 -4.57 24.46
C PRO A 162 -3.81 -5.32 23.14
N VAL A 163 -3.59 -4.59 22.05
CA VAL A 163 -3.38 -5.17 20.73
C VAL A 163 -1.87 -5.32 20.55
N GLY A 164 -1.39 -6.55 20.34
CA GLY A 164 0.04 -6.81 20.07
C GLY A 164 0.56 -5.95 18.92
N THR A 165 1.87 -5.71 18.87
CA THR A 165 2.53 -4.76 17.95
C THR A 165 1.97 -4.87 16.54
N ILE A 166 1.12 -3.92 16.15
CA ILE A 166 0.80 -3.73 14.75
C ILE A 166 2.07 -3.15 14.18
N HIS A 167 2.85 -3.97 13.50
CA HIS A 167 3.77 -3.45 12.52
C HIS A 167 2.89 -2.67 11.55
N ALA A 168 2.80 -1.35 11.78
CA ALA A 168 2.59 -0.44 10.69
C ALA A 168 3.64 -0.91 9.70
N ASN A 169 3.19 -1.56 8.62
CA ASN A 169 4.07 -1.74 7.50
C ASN A 169 4.52 -0.32 7.28
N LYS A 170 5.80 -0.05 7.52
CA LYS A 170 6.40 1.13 7.00
C LYS A 170 6.21 0.92 5.50
N ILE A 171 5.06 1.38 4.97
CA ILE A 171 5.14 2.29 3.84
C ILE A 171 6.29 3.14 4.30
N VAL A 172 7.38 3.03 3.57
CA VAL A 172 8.47 3.98 3.61
C VAL A 172 7.79 5.29 3.18
N GLY A 173 6.95 5.81 4.08
CA GLY A 173 6.60 7.18 4.19
C GLY A 173 7.95 7.71 4.51
N ASN A 174 8.58 8.16 3.43
CA ASN A 174 9.67 9.08 3.46
C ASN A 174 9.18 10.27 4.29
N THR A 175 9.15 10.08 5.61
CA THR A 175 9.11 11.15 6.57
C THR A 175 10.37 11.94 6.30
N GLU A 176 10.30 13.25 6.51
CA GLU A 176 11.44 14.14 6.43
C GLU A 176 12.63 13.57 7.21
N GLU A 177 12.38 12.93 8.36
CA GLU A 177 13.38 12.18 9.14
C GLU A 177 14.00 10.98 8.38
N THR A 178 13.23 10.22 7.61
CA THR A 178 13.73 9.09 6.81
C THR A 178 14.56 9.59 5.63
N LEU A 179 14.15 10.67 4.97
CA LEU A 179 14.94 11.32 3.91
C LEU A 179 16.22 11.94 4.47
N THR A 180 16.13 12.60 5.62
CA THR A 180 17.28 13.17 6.34
C THR A 180 18.27 12.08 6.76
N ARG A 181 17.77 10.88 7.09
CA ARG A 181 18.61 9.73 7.47
C ARG A 181 19.19 8.96 6.28
N LEU A 182 18.48 8.92 5.15
CA LEU A 182 18.90 8.24 3.91
C LEU A 182 19.79 9.12 3.02
N LEU A 183 19.79 10.44 3.21
CA LEU A 183 20.68 11.39 2.54
C LEU A 183 21.76 11.87 3.52
N PRO A 184 22.84 11.10 3.75
CA PRO A 184 24.02 11.61 4.44
C PRO A 184 24.82 12.47 3.47
N TRP A 185 24.26 13.61 3.06
CA TRP A 185 25.08 14.67 2.50
C TRP A 185 25.71 15.40 3.67
N SER A 186 26.77 14.79 4.20
CA SER A 186 27.71 15.49 5.05
C SER A 186 28.22 16.69 4.25
N THR A 187 27.85 17.89 4.68
CA THR A 187 28.56 19.12 4.31
C THR A 187 30.06 18.83 4.38
N ALA A 188 30.75 18.83 3.24
CA ALA A 188 32.21 18.86 3.22
C ALA A 188 32.67 20.26 3.67
N GLY A 189 32.34 20.61 4.92
CA GLY A 189 32.78 21.78 5.62
C GLY A 189 33.53 21.33 6.87
N GLY A 190 34.86 21.36 6.79
CA GLY A 190 35.72 21.34 7.97
C GLY A 190 36.06 19.97 8.57
N ALA A 191 36.74 19.09 7.83
CA ALA A 191 37.67 18.14 8.44
C ALA A 191 39.11 18.64 8.18
N PRO A 192 40.03 18.60 9.16
CA PRO A 192 41.41 19.00 8.94
C PRO A 192 42.02 18.16 7.82
N ARG A 193 42.66 18.83 6.87
CA ARG A 193 43.31 18.26 5.69
C ARG A 193 44.34 17.21 6.15
N ALA A 194 44.13 15.94 5.80
CA ALA A 194 45.21 14.95 5.83
C ALA A 194 46.22 15.28 4.71
N PRO A 195 47.52 15.33 4.98
CA PRO A 195 48.52 15.84 4.05
C PRO A 195 48.99 14.72 3.11
N ASN A 196 48.15 14.30 2.16
CA ASN A 196 48.54 13.76 0.85
C ASN A 196 47.35 13.00 0.22
N ARG A 197 46.72 13.62 -0.78
CA ARG A 197 45.91 12.90 -1.76
C ARG A 197 46.17 13.48 -3.14
N PRO A 198 46.60 12.68 -4.13
CA PRO A 198 47.03 13.21 -5.43
C PRO A 198 45.85 13.79 -6.22
N ALA A 199 46.09 14.97 -6.82
CA ALA A 199 45.13 15.83 -7.50
C ALA A 199 44.52 15.26 -8.81
N SER A 200 44.87 14.03 -9.19
CA SER A 200 44.55 13.41 -10.49
C SER A 200 43.07 12.99 -10.62
N ARG A 201 42.41 12.53 -9.54
CA ARG A 201 41.02 12.02 -9.62
C ARG A 201 39.94 13.10 -9.76
N VAL A 202 40.20 14.31 -9.28
CA VAL A 202 39.22 15.41 -9.31
C VAL A 202 39.16 16.07 -10.70
N ALA A 203 40.28 16.06 -11.43
CA ALA A 203 40.34 16.51 -12.82
C ALA A 203 39.58 15.54 -13.75
N GLU A 204 39.75 14.23 -13.54
CA GLU A 204 39.11 13.18 -14.34
C GLU A 204 37.58 13.19 -14.21
N VAL A 205 37.06 13.47 -13.00
CA VAL A 205 35.62 13.58 -12.75
C VAL A 205 35.03 14.86 -13.37
N ARG A 206 35.77 15.99 -13.34
CA ARG A 206 35.35 17.25 -14.01
C ARG A 206 35.36 17.15 -15.53
N GLU A 207 36.21 16.30 -16.10
CA GLU A 207 36.26 16.07 -17.55
C GLU A 207 35.12 15.16 -18.00
N LYS A 208 34.86 14.06 -17.27
CA LYS A 208 33.70 13.18 -17.52
C LYS A 208 32.38 13.94 -17.43
N LEU A 209 32.20 14.83 -16.45
CA LEU A 209 30.99 15.66 -16.31
C LEU A 209 30.80 16.67 -17.45
N ARG A 210 31.88 17.15 -18.08
CA ARG A 210 31.79 18.03 -19.26
C ARG A 210 31.40 17.31 -20.53
N GLY A 211 31.70 16.01 -20.65
CA GLY A 211 31.26 15.16 -21.76
C GLY A 211 29.74 14.99 -21.82
N PHE A 212 29.08 14.94 -20.67
CA PHE A 212 27.61 14.79 -20.59
C PHE A 212 26.83 16.09 -20.86
N GLN A 213 27.48 17.26 -20.84
CA GLN A 213 26.83 18.55 -21.12
C GLN A 213 26.79 18.93 -22.62
N ARG A 214 27.43 18.16 -23.51
CA ARG A 214 27.47 18.46 -24.96
C ARG A 214 26.49 17.65 -25.82
N MET A 215 25.73 16.71 -25.27
CA MET A 215 24.83 15.85 -26.07
C MET A 215 23.43 16.44 -26.35
N ASP A 216 23.02 17.53 -25.68
CA ASP A 216 21.67 18.09 -25.84
C ASP A 216 21.60 19.34 -26.74
N ARG A 217 22.58 19.57 -27.64
CA ARG A 217 22.58 20.79 -28.46
C ARG A 217 22.83 20.65 -29.97
N ASP A 218 22.77 19.44 -30.53
CA ASP A 218 22.79 19.23 -31.98
C ASP A 218 21.62 18.34 -32.40
N GLY A 219 20.44 18.94 -32.56
CA GLY A 219 19.23 18.22 -32.94
C GLY A 219 18.04 19.13 -33.30
N ALA A 220 18.30 20.26 -33.98
CA ALA A 220 17.24 21.09 -34.55
C ALA A 220 17.77 21.91 -35.74
N THR A 221 17.57 21.39 -36.96
CA THR A 221 17.56 21.99 -38.32
C THR A 221 17.94 20.84 -39.27
N ASP A 222 17.27 20.46 -40.35
CA ASP A 222 16.49 21.19 -41.34
C ASP A 222 15.80 20.14 -42.26
N ILE A 223 14.55 20.32 -42.66
CA ILE A 223 13.96 19.63 -43.84
C ILE A 223 13.00 20.61 -44.51
N GLY A 224 13.50 21.25 -45.56
CA GLY A 224 12.69 21.71 -46.70
C GLY A 224 12.51 20.58 -47.71
#